data_AF-A0A4P7C5B9-F1
#
_entry.id   AF-A0A4P7C5B9-F1
#
_cell.length_a   1.000
_cell.length_b   1.000
_cell.length_c   1.000
_cell.angle_alpha   90.00
_cell.angle_beta   90.00
_cell.angle_gamma   90.00
#
_symmetry.space_group_name_H-M   'P 1'
#
loop_
_entity.id
_entity.type
_entity.pdbx_description
1 polymer ?
#
loop_
_entity_poly.entity_id
_entity_poly.type
_entity_poly.pdbx_seq_one_letter_code
_entity_poly.pdbx_strand_id
1 'polypeptide(L)'
;MKHKLATALITCALMFVGGSIAYAADHIGKALEHAGMAEAHGKDGHGEVLAKHAEEALKHAKKAEEEAEGETKQHVSEAIKHLEAGIEAGNKGEADSATQHIKEGIKHLEAAAEAKHGGGAHGSGSSSGGGY
;
A
#
# COMPACT_ATOMS: atom_id res chain seq x y z
N MET A 1 -15.69 38.38 15.51
CA MET A 1 -14.60 38.21 16.50
C MET A 1 -14.72 36.83 17.16
N LYS A 2 -13.63 36.05 17.08
CA LYS A 2 -13.23 34.93 17.97
C LYS A 2 -13.70 33.52 17.58
N HIS A 3 -12.89 32.93 16.71
CA HIS A 3 -12.65 31.49 16.59
C HIS A 3 -12.43 30.89 18.00
N LYS A 4 -13.13 29.81 18.34
CA LYS A 4 -12.80 28.99 19.51
C LYS A 4 -12.15 27.70 19.03
N LEU A 5 -10.84 27.67 19.20
CA LEU A 5 -10.00 26.49 19.21
C LEU A 5 -10.48 25.56 20.34
N ALA A 6 -10.58 24.26 20.05
CA ALA A 6 -10.54 23.21 21.06
C ALA A 6 -9.90 21.96 20.44
N THR A 7 -8.57 21.97 20.42
CA THR A 7 -7.74 20.77 20.34
C THR A 7 -8.04 19.90 21.57
N ALA A 8 -8.39 18.63 21.37
CA ALA A 8 -8.30 17.60 22.40
C ALA A 8 -7.88 16.28 21.76
N LEU A 9 -6.62 15.92 22.03
CA LEU A 9 -5.95 14.66 21.74
C LEU A 9 -6.72 13.48 22.33
N ILE A 10 -7.03 12.46 21.51
CA ILE A 10 -7.15 11.08 22.00
C ILE A 10 -6.45 10.15 21.00
N THR A 11 -5.23 9.79 21.41
CA THR A 11 -4.49 8.58 21.08
C THR A 11 -5.37 7.38 20.72
N CYS A 12 -5.18 6.83 19.53
CA CYS A 12 -5.33 5.39 19.32
C CYS A 12 -3.97 4.86 18.88
N ALA A 13 -3.25 4.35 19.88
CA ALA A 13 -2.13 3.46 19.69
C ALA A 13 -2.59 2.27 18.85
N LEU A 14 -2.17 2.20 17.59
CA LEU A 14 -2.23 0.95 16.85
C LEU A 14 -1.06 0.08 17.37
N MET A 15 -1.31 -0.65 18.44
CA MET A 15 -0.46 -1.79 18.79
C MET A 15 -0.62 -2.85 17.70
N PHE A 16 0.27 -2.84 16.72
CA PHE A 16 0.45 -3.96 15.83
C PHE A 16 1.23 -5.05 16.57
N VAL A 17 0.49 -6.03 17.09
CA VAL A 17 1.05 -7.24 17.72
C VAL A 17 1.27 -8.29 16.64
N GLY A 18 2.53 -8.73 16.50
CA GLY A 18 2.86 -10.12 16.16
C GLY A 18 3.28 -10.40 14.72
N GLY A 19 4.59 -10.58 14.52
CA GLY A 19 5.17 -11.22 13.33
C GLY A 19 6.53 -10.64 12.97
N SER A 20 7.59 -11.11 13.61
CA SER A 20 8.97 -10.81 13.20
C SER A 20 9.30 -11.53 11.88
N ILE A 21 8.73 -11.07 10.78
CA ILE A 21 9.30 -11.34 9.46
C ILE A 21 10.46 -10.37 9.34
N ALA A 22 11.68 -10.90 9.32
CA ALA A 22 12.87 -10.10 9.06
C ALA A 22 12.75 -9.50 7.66
N TYR A 23 12.21 -8.29 7.56
CA TYR A 23 12.21 -7.49 6.34
C TYR A 23 13.66 -7.07 6.06
N ALA A 24 14.46 -7.94 5.44
CA ALA A 24 15.51 -7.46 4.54
C ALA A 24 14.84 -6.45 3.62
N ALA A 25 15.40 -5.24 3.48
CA ALA A 25 14.73 -4.03 2.99
C ALA A 25 13.79 -4.24 1.78
N ASP A 26 12.56 -4.70 2.04
CA ASP A 26 11.62 -5.08 1.00
C ASP A 26 10.94 -3.81 0.51
N HIS A 27 11.08 -3.54 -0.78
CA HIS A 27 10.45 -2.39 -1.42
C HIS A 27 8.92 -2.47 -1.35
N ILE A 28 8.31 -3.66 -1.37
CA ILE A 28 6.85 -3.79 -1.17
C ILE A 28 6.47 -3.40 0.26
N GLY A 29 7.21 -3.88 1.27
CA GLY A 29 6.96 -3.55 2.68
C GLY A 29 7.08 -2.05 2.97
N LYS A 30 8.11 -1.39 2.42
CA LYS A 30 8.26 0.07 2.55
C LYS A 30 7.18 0.85 1.80
N ALA A 31 6.75 0.35 0.64
CA ALA A 31 5.62 0.96 -0.08
C ALA A 31 4.34 0.88 0.75
N LEU A 32 4.06 -0.25 1.41
CA LEU A 32 2.93 -0.42 2.32
C LEU A 32 3.00 0.50 3.53
N GLU A 33 4.17 0.64 4.16
CA GLU A 33 4.36 1.54 5.30
C GLU A 33 3.99 2.99 4.93
N HIS A 34 4.54 3.48 3.82
CA HIS A 34 4.25 4.82 3.34
C HIS A 34 2.81 4.99 2.85
N ALA A 35 2.25 4.01 2.14
CA ALA A 35 0.86 4.05 1.70
C ALA A 35 -0.11 4.03 2.90
N GLY A 36 0.18 3.29 3.97
CA GLY A 36 -0.60 3.30 5.20
C GLY A 36 -0.57 4.65 5.92
N MET A 37 0.59 5.31 5.97
CA MET A 37 0.69 6.69 6.46
C MET A 37 -0.09 7.67 5.56
N ALA A 38 -0.04 7.49 4.24
CA ALA A 38 -0.81 8.28 3.29
C ALA A 38 -2.33 8.12 3.54
N GLU A 39 -2.81 6.90 3.73
CA GLU A 39 -4.21 6.61 4.04
C GLU A 39 -4.65 7.26 5.37
N ALA A 40 -3.81 7.17 6.41
CA ALA A 40 -4.09 7.78 7.71
C ALA A 40 -4.23 9.31 7.59
N HIS A 41 -3.28 9.98 6.95
CA HIS A 41 -3.36 11.42 6.70
C HIS A 41 -4.53 11.81 5.80
N GLY A 42 -4.86 10.97 4.81
CA GLY A 42 -6.03 11.14 3.95
C GLY A 42 -7.34 11.14 4.71
N LYS A 43 -7.53 10.18 5.62
CA LYS A 43 -8.71 10.08 6.52
C LYS A 43 -8.88 11.32 7.40
N ASP A 44 -7.78 12.00 7.71
CA ASP A 44 -7.77 13.26 8.49
C ASP A 44 -7.96 14.52 7.60
N GLY A 45 -8.16 14.36 6.29
CA GLY A 45 -8.31 15.46 5.35
C GLY A 45 -7.00 16.14 4.93
N HIS A 46 -5.85 15.57 5.30
CA HIS A 46 -4.52 16.14 5.03
C HIS A 46 -4.01 15.74 3.63
N GLY A 47 -4.67 16.21 2.57
CA GLY A 47 -4.36 15.83 1.17
C GLY A 47 -2.89 16.01 0.75
N GLU A 48 -2.26 17.15 1.10
CA GLU A 48 -0.84 17.38 0.78
C GLU A 48 0.11 16.44 1.55
N VAL A 49 -0.22 16.08 2.79
CA VAL A 49 0.62 15.18 3.60
C VAL A 49 0.43 13.74 3.13
N LEU A 50 -0.80 13.36 2.75
CA LEU A 50 -1.07 12.12 2.03
C LEU A 50 -0.19 12.03 0.78
N ALA A 51 -0.17 13.07 -0.04
CA ALA A 51 0.59 13.06 -1.30
C ALA A 51 2.09 12.81 -1.05
N LYS A 52 2.69 13.46 -0.04
CA LYS A 52 4.09 13.23 0.34
C LYS A 52 4.39 11.78 0.73
N HIS A 53 3.52 11.16 1.53
CA HIS A 53 3.68 9.76 1.87
C HIS A 53 3.43 8.85 0.66
N ALA A 54 2.46 9.18 -0.20
CA ALA A 54 2.19 8.44 -1.42
C ALA A 54 3.36 8.51 -2.43
N GLU A 55 4.09 9.62 -2.51
CA GLU A 55 5.30 9.76 -3.34
C GLU A 55 6.44 8.83 -2.88
N GLU A 56 6.67 8.72 -1.57
CA GLU A 56 7.66 7.76 -1.03
C GLU A 56 7.18 6.31 -1.22
N ALA A 57 5.88 6.04 -1.10
CA ALA A 57 5.31 4.73 -1.44
C ALA A 57 5.54 4.39 -2.92
N LEU A 58 5.28 5.34 -3.82
CA LEU A 58 5.45 5.20 -5.27
C LEU A 58 6.90 4.89 -5.64
N LYS A 59 7.86 5.60 -5.02
CA LYS A 59 9.30 5.35 -5.22
C LYS A 59 9.70 3.94 -4.82
N HIS A 60 9.12 3.42 -3.73
CA HIS A 60 9.36 2.04 -3.31
C HIS A 60 8.65 1.04 -4.22
N ALA A 61 7.40 1.28 -4.60
CA ALA A 61 6.66 0.43 -5.53
C ALA A 61 7.36 0.33 -6.89
N LYS A 62 7.91 1.42 -7.44
CA LYS A 62 8.68 1.40 -8.70
C LYS A 62 9.92 0.52 -8.61
N LYS A 63 10.66 0.55 -7.49
CA LYS A 63 11.79 -0.36 -7.28
C LYS A 63 11.36 -1.81 -7.12
N ALA A 64 10.24 -2.05 -6.44
CA ALA A 64 9.66 -3.40 -6.37
C ALA A 64 9.26 -3.92 -7.75
N GLU A 65 8.74 -3.06 -8.63
CA GLU A 65 8.32 -3.43 -9.99
C GLU A 65 9.51 -3.86 -10.88
N GLU A 66 10.66 -3.22 -10.71
CA GLU A 66 11.90 -3.56 -11.42
C GLU A 66 12.37 -4.99 -11.11
N GLU A 67 12.19 -5.43 -9.88
CA GLU A 67 12.60 -6.76 -9.38
C GLU A 67 11.50 -7.82 -9.49
N ALA A 68 10.24 -7.39 -9.69
CA ALA A 68 9.09 -8.29 -9.70
C ALA A 68 8.83 -8.92 -11.07
N GLU A 69 8.35 -10.15 -11.03
CA GLU A 69 7.87 -10.93 -12.17
C GLU A 69 6.46 -11.47 -11.90
N GLY A 70 5.80 -12.00 -12.95
CA GLY A 70 4.51 -12.66 -12.83
C GLY A 70 3.42 -11.83 -12.15
N GLU A 71 2.62 -12.47 -11.29
CA GLU A 71 1.50 -11.85 -10.57
C GLU A 71 1.96 -10.74 -9.61
N THR A 72 3.14 -10.89 -8.98
CA THR A 72 3.73 -9.85 -8.15
C THR A 72 3.91 -8.56 -8.95
N LYS A 73 4.49 -8.65 -10.15
CA LYS A 73 4.69 -7.46 -11.02
C LYS A 73 3.36 -6.83 -11.40
N GLN A 74 2.37 -7.64 -11.79
CA GLN A 74 1.04 -7.15 -12.17
C GLN A 74 0.40 -6.34 -11.05
N HIS A 75 0.42 -6.87 -9.83
CA HIS A 75 -0.13 -6.16 -8.68
C HIS A 75 0.67 -4.91 -8.31
N VAL A 76 2.01 -4.95 -8.37
CA VAL A 76 2.82 -3.74 -8.14
C VAL A 76 2.52 -2.65 -9.19
N SER A 77 2.35 -3.02 -10.47
CA SER A 77 1.99 -2.05 -11.52
C SER A 77 0.63 -1.41 -11.28
N GLU A 78 -0.39 -2.16 -10.84
CA GLU A 78 -1.69 -1.60 -10.49
C GLU A 78 -1.60 -0.70 -9.24
N ALA A 79 -0.82 -1.10 -8.24
CA ALA A 79 -0.55 -0.25 -7.09
C ALA A 79 0.07 1.09 -7.50
N ILE A 80 1.05 1.09 -8.40
CA ILE A 80 1.69 2.30 -8.93
C ILE A 80 0.66 3.26 -9.53
N LYS A 81 -0.26 2.77 -10.37
CA LYS A 81 -1.32 3.60 -10.97
C LYS A 81 -2.20 4.26 -9.92
N HIS A 82 -2.59 3.51 -8.90
CA HIS A 82 -3.41 4.01 -7.80
C HIS A 82 -2.65 5.02 -6.93
N LEU A 83 -1.36 4.80 -6.67
CA LEU A 83 -0.52 5.75 -5.95
C LEU A 83 -0.38 7.06 -6.74
N GLU A 84 -0.15 6.99 -8.06
CA GLU A 84 -0.07 8.18 -8.93
C GLU A 84 -1.38 8.98 -8.94
N ALA A 85 -2.53 8.30 -9.05
CA ALA A 85 -3.85 8.94 -8.95
C ALA A 85 -4.09 9.57 -7.57
N GLY A 86 -3.66 8.89 -6.50
CA GLY A 86 -3.74 9.41 -5.12
C GLY A 86 -2.89 10.65 -4.91
N ILE A 87 -1.68 10.69 -5.48
CA ILE A 87 -0.79 11.87 -5.46
C ILE A 87 -1.44 13.03 -6.20
N GLU A 88 -2.00 12.79 -7.39
CA GLU A 88 -2.65 13.85 -8.18
C GLU A 88 -3.84 14.47 -7.42
N ALA A 89 -4.73 13.64 -6.89
CA ALA A 89 -5.87 14.11 -6.09
C ALA A 89 -5.42 14.81 -4.79
N GLY A 90 -4.43 14.25 -4.08
CA GLY A 90 -3.88 14.81 -2.84
C GLY A 90 -3.26 16.19 -3.05
N ASN A 91 -2.51 16.38 -4.13
CA ASN A 91 -1.92 17.66 -4.52
C ASN A 91 -2.97 18.72 -4.93
N LYS A 92 -4.18 18.29 -5.30
CA LYS A 92 -5.35 19.18 -5.52
C LYS A 92 -6.13 19.48 -4.24
N GLY A 93 -5.74 18.89 -3.11
CA GLY A 93 -6.49 19.00 -1.85
C GLY A 93 -7.73 18.10 -1.78
N GLU A 94 -7.91 17.17 -2.73
CA GLU A 94 -9.05 16.25 -2.80
C GLU A 94 -8.80 15.02 -1.91
N ALA A 95 -8.68 15.25 -0.60
CA ALA A 95 -8.24 14.24 0.36
C ALA A 95 -9.07 12.94 0.36
N ASP A 96 -10.40 13.03 0.19
CA ASP A 96 -11.28 11.84 0.15
C ASP A 96 -11.00 10.97 -1.09
N SER A 97 -10.95 11.59 -2.28
CA SER A 97 -10.63 10.92 -3.54
C SER A 97 -9.23 10.32 -3.50
N ALA A 98 -8.26 11.09 -3.00
CA ALA A 98 -6.90 10.63 -2.79
C ALA A 98 -6.86 9.39 -1.88
N THR A 99 -7.57 9.42 -0.76
CA THR A 99 -7.65 8.29 0.19
C THR A 99 -8.22 7.03 -0.46
N GLN A 100 -9.24 7.17 -1.32
CA GLN A 100 -9.80 6.03 -2.05
C GLN A 100 -8.77 5.40 -2.98
N HIS A 101 -8.04 6.21 -3.74
CA HIS A 101 -6.96 5.71 -4.58
C HIS A 101 -5.86 5.03 -3.77
N ILE A 102 -5.42 5.63 -2.64
CA ILE A 102 -4.41 5.01 -1.77
C ILE A 102 -4.87 3.65 -1.22
N LYS A 103 -6.14 3.50 -0.83
CA LYS A 103 -6.69 2.21 -0.36
C LYS A 103 -6.61 1.11 -1.43
N GLU A 104 -6.94 1.41 -2.67
CA GLU A 104 -6.79 0.44 -3.76
C GLU A 104 -5.31 0.12 -4.03
N GLY A 105 -4.43 1.12 -3.93
CA GLY A 105 -2.98 0.91 -3.99
C GLY A 105 -2.46 -0.03 -2.91
N ILE A 106 -2.93 0.13 -1.66
CA ILE A 106 -2.59 -0.75 -0.53
C ILE A 106 -3.02 -2.19 -0.81
N LYS A 107 -4.27 -2.42 -1.25
CA LYS A 107 -4.76 -3.78 -1.57
C LYS A 107 -3.88 -4.48 -2.59
N HIS A 108 -3.44 -3.77 -3.63
CA HIS A 108 -2.55 -4.31 -4.63
C HIS A 108 -1.14 -4.58 -4.09
N LEU A 109 -0.60 -3.72 -3.23
CA LEU A 109 0.69 -3.98 -2.58
C LEU A 109 0.64 -5.19 -1.62
N GLU A 110 -0.48 -5.38 -0.92
CA GLU A 110 -0.72 -6.56 -0.08
C GLU A 110 -0.77 -7.83 -0.94
N ALA A 111 -1.53 -7.82 -2.04
CA ALA A 111 -1.59 -8.94 -2.97
C ALA A 111 -0.22 -9.24 -3.62
N ALA A 112 0.56 -8.21 -3.93
CA ALA A 112 1.94 -8.38 -4.40
C ALA A 112 2.84 -9.04 -3.34
N ALA A 113 2.71 -8.65 -2.07
CA ALA A 113 3.45 -9.28 -0.98
C ALA A 113 3.06 -10.76 -0.84
N GLU A 114 1.77 -11.07 -0.89
CA GLU A 114 1.26 -12.44 -0.85
C GLU A 114 1.79 -13.28 -2.02
N ALA A 115 1.72 -12.78 -3.26
CA ALA A 115 2.22 -13.47 -4.44
C ALA A 115 3.74 -13.74 -4.36
N LYS A 116 4.52 -12.76 -3.87
CA LYS A 116 5.98 -12.90 -3.66
C LYS A 116 6.32 -13.99 -2.64
N HIS A 117 5.49 -14.18 -1.60
CA HIS A 117 5.70 -15.21 -0.58
C HIS A 117 5.05 -16.56 -0.95
N GLY A 118 3.97 -16.55 -1.74
CA GLY A 118 3.22 -17.74 -2.19
C GLY A 118 3.84 -18.46 -3.40
N GLY A 119 4.77 -17.82 -4.11
CA GLY A 119 5.50 -18.38 -5.25
C GLY A 119 6.33 -19.65 -4.96
N GLY A 120 6.41 -20.10 -3.70
CA GLY A 120 6.99 -21.39 -3.33
C GLY A 120 6.07 -22.61 -3.49
N ALA A 121 4.77 -22.44 -3.80
CA ALA A 121 3.78 -23.52 -3.76
C ALA A 121 3.00 -23.76 -5.07
N HIS A 122 3.46 -23.25 -6.22
CA HIS A 122 2.87 -23.57 -7.52
C HIS A 122 3.80 -24.48 -8.34
N GLY A 123 3.79 -25.76 -7.97
CA GLY A 123 4.56 -26.81 -8.64
C GLY A 123 4.28 -28.24 -8.19
N SER A 124 3.12 -28.53 -7.59
CA SER A 124 2.67 -29.91 -7.43
C SER A 124 1.15 -30.00 -7.39
N GLY A 125 0.56 -30.65 -8.39
CA GLY A 125 -0.76 -31.26 -8.25
C GLY A 125 -1.81 -30.75 -9.23
N SER A 126 -1.78 -31.26 -10.46
CA SER A 126 -2.97 -31.86 -11.08
C SER A 126 -2.59 -32.54 -12.39
N SER A 127 -2.37 -33.85 -12.31
CA SER A 127 -2.75 -34.76 -13.39
C SER A 127 -3.42 -35.96 -12.74
N SER A 128 -4.72 -35.82 -12.53
CA SER A 128 -5.64 -36.93 -12.32
C SER A 128 -6.11 -37.43 -13.69
N GLY A 129 -5.85 -38.70 -13.97
CA GLY A 129 -6.46 -39.49 -15.05
C GLY A 129 -5.85 -40.88 -15.00
N GLY A 130 -6.47 -41.84 -14.30
CA GLY A 130 -7.44 -42.78 -14.91
C GLY A 130 -6.63 -43.89 -15.59
N GLY A 131 -6.52 -45.12 -15.08
CA GLY A 131 -7.58 -46.00 -14.62
C GLY A 131 -7.74 -47.11 -15.65
N TYR A 132 -6.96 -48.19 -15.53
CA TYR A 132 -7.27 -49.59 -15.83
C TYR A 132 -6.29 -50.49 -15.08
#